data_AF-A0A644X248-F1
#
_entry.id   AF-A0A644X248-F1
#
_cell.length_a   1.000
_cell.length_b   1.000
_cell.length_c   1.000
_cell.angle_alpha   90.00
_cell.angle_beta   90.00
_cell.angle_gamma   90.00
#
_symmetry.space_group_name_H-M   'P 1'
#
loop_
_entity.id
_entity.type
_entity.pdbx_description
1 polymer ?
#
loop_
_entity_poly.entity_id
_entity_poly.type
_entity_poly.pdbx_seq_one_letter_code
_entity_poly.pdbx_strand_id
1 'polypeptide(L)'
;MATYLISWGFLTGLTVLLNLIGPLGADLAESLWGINFIFSAFCALGVKMIMRFFKVETTIDNATCNRISGLSVDMTVASSLGAISLVTVQGYWLPILILTLTGMFITLVILPWYCSRIYDDHQFFRMLVIYGTGTGTLPTGLALLRVVDQEFETPVATDYLYSVGIVFILAIPIILSINLPAFSVTKNNPALFALAIGISAFYMLASFVAYLLIAKKRSFAKGKHLFYTE
;
A
#
# COMPACT_ATOMS: atom_id res chain seq x y z
N MET A 1 9.43 -12.69 15.34
CA MET A 1 9.02 -14.11 15.18
C MET A 1 7.56 -14.34 15.58
N ALA A 2 7.14 -14.02 16.81
CA ALA A 2 5.74 -14.23 17.25
C ALA A 2 4.71 -13.45 16.40
N THR A 3 4.98 -12.18 16.09
CA THR A 3 4.15 -11.37 15.19
C THR A 3 3.94 -12.01 13.82
N TYR A 4 5.00 -12.57 13.23
CA TYR A 4 4.93 -13.30 11.96
C TYR A 4 4.03 -14.54 12.07
N LEU A 5 4.21 -15.37 13.10
CA LEU A 5 3.38 -16.57 13.30
C LEU A 5 1.90 -16.24 13.50
N ILE A 6 1.59 -15.15 14.22
CA ILE A 6 0.22 -14.66 14.38
C ILE A 6 -0.36 -14.25 13.03
N SER A 7 0.41 -13.51 12.23
CA SER A 7 -0.02 -13.04 10.90
C SER A 7 -0.26 -14.20 9.95
N TRP A 8 0.65 -15.18 9.94
CA TRP A 8 0.54 -16.40 9.14
C TRP A 8 -0.67 -17.24 9.57
N GLY A 9 -0.86 -17.44 10.88
CA GLY A 9 -2.01 -18.17 11.42
C GLY A 9 -3.34 -17.47 11.12
N PHE A 10 -3.38 -16.15 11.22
CA PHE A 10 -4.54 -15.34 10.88
C PHE A 10 -4.92 -15.47 9.40
N LEU A 11 -3.96 -15.30 8.49
CA LEU A 11 -4.19 -15.46 7.05
C LEU A 11 -4.60 -16.89 6.67
N THR A 12 -3.99 -17.89 7.28
CA THR A 12 -4.34 -19.30 7.06
C THR A 12 -5.76 -19.58 7.53
N GLY A 13 -6.13 -19.11 8.73
CA GLY A 13 -7.50 -19.23 9.24
C GLY A 13 -8.51 -18.50 8.36
N LEU A 14 -8.18 -17.29 7.91
CA LEU A 14 -9.02 -16.53 6.98
C LEU A 14 -9.19 -17.24 5.64
N THR A 15 -8.13 -17.88 5.12
CA THR A 15 -8.18 -18.69 3.90
C THR A 15 -9.15 -19.86 4.04
N VAL A 16 -9.09 -20.57 5.17
CA VAL A 16 -10.03 -21.68 5.45
C VAL A 16 -11.46 -21.16 5.49
N LEU A 17 -11.73 -20.04 6.17
CA LEU A 17 -13.07 -19.45 6.26
C LEU A 17 -13.58 -18.97 4.90
N LEU A 18 -12.74 -18.30 4.11
CA LEU A 18 -13.10 -17.82 2.78
C LEU A 18 -13.36 -18.96 1.80
N ASN A 19 -12.61 -20.05 1.89
CA ASN A 19 -12.83 -21.23 1.07
C ASN A 19 -14.21 -21.87 1.31
N LEU A 20 -14.80 -21.70 2.50
CA LEU A 20 -16.16 -22.17 2.81
C LEU A 20 -17.26 -21.35 2.10
N ILE A 21 -16.97 -20.11 1.70
CA ILE A 21 -17.92 -19.21 1.03
C ILE A 21 -18.04 -19.51 -0.47
N GLY A 22 -17.09 -20.30 -1.02
CA GLY A 22 -17.09 -20.77 -2.42
C GLY A 22 -15.91 -20.24 -3.24
N PRO A 23 -15.95 -20.41 -4.58
CA PRO A 23 -14.82 -20.08 -5.47
C PRO A 23 -14.35 -18.62 -5.39
N LEU A 24 -15.29 -17.69 -5.23
CA LEU A 24 -14.97 -16.26 -5.08
C LEU A 24 -14.18 -15.98 -3.79
N GLY A 25 -14.45 -16.75 -2.73
CA GLY A 25 -13.72 -16.65 -1.47
C GLY A 25 -12.29 -17.17 -1.59
N ALA A 26 -12.07 -18.24 -2.36
CA ALA A 26 -10.72 -18.76 -2.64
C ALA A 26 -9.87 -17.73 -3.41
N ASP A 27 -10.44 -17.12 -4.46
CA ASP A 27 -9.75 -16.07 -5.24
C ASP A 27 -9.42 -14.84 -4.36
N LEU A 28 -10.35 -14.46 -3.46
CA LEU A 28 -10.10 -13.41 -2.49
C LEU A 28 -8.96 -13.81 -1.54
N ALA A 29 -8.98 -15.02 -0.99
CA ALA A 29 -7.95 -15.49 -0.07
C ALA A 29 -6.56 -15.44 -0.71
N GLU A 30 -6.41 -15.89 -1.95
CA GLU A 30 -5.14 -15.79 -2.69
C GLU A 30 -4.71 -14.31 -2.86
N SER A 31 -5.65 -13.43 -3.21
CA SER A 31 -5.39 -11.99 -3.31
C SER A 31 -4.96 -11.39 -1.97
N LEU A 32 -5.53 -11.83 -0.84
CA LEU A 32 -5.17 -11.39 0.52
C LEU A 32 -3.75 -11.82 0.92
N TRP A 33 -3.29 -12.99 0.48
CA TRP A 33 -1.90 -13.42 0.66
C TRP A 33 -0.92 -12.52 -0.11
N GLY A 34 -1.30 -12.06 -1.30
CA GLY A 34 -0.52 -11.09 -2.08
C GLY A 34 -0.28 -9.76 -1.34
N ILE A 35 -1.20 -9.37 -0.45
CA ILE A 35 -1.13 -8.16 0.37
C ILE A 35 -0.91 -8.45 1.87
N ASN A 36 -0.22 -9.55 2.18
CA ASN A 36 0.07 -10.01 3.54
C ASN A 36 0.72 -8.93 4.45
N PHE A 37 1.41 -7.95 3.87
CA PHE A 37 2.04 -6.86 4.62
C PHE A 37 1.02 -6.05 5.44
N ILE A 38 -0.23 -5.90 4.96
CA ILE A 38 -1.32 -5.19 5.66
C ILE A 38 -1.70 -5.96 6.93
N PHE A 39 -1.94 -7.26 6.78
CA PHE A 39 -2.28 -8.13 7.91
C PHE A 39 -1.14 -8.24 8.92
N SER A 40 0.09 -8.32 8.41
CA SER A 40 1.29 -8.34 9.26
C SER A 40 1.43 -7.05 10.07
N ALA A 41 1.12 -5.90 9.49
CA ALA A 41 1.07 -4.63 10.20
C ALA A 41 0.01 -4.61 11.30
N PHE A 42 -1.21 -5.08 11.02
CA PHE A 42 -2.26 -5.17 12.02
C PHE A 42 -1.93 -6.11 13.17
N CYS A 43 -1.39 -7.30 12.87
CA CYS A 43 -0.94 -8.22 13.89
C CYS A 43 0.19 -7.62 14.74
N ALA A 44 1.12 -6.88 14.13
CA ALA A 44 2.16 -6.17 14.86
C ALA A 44 1.59 -5.08 15.81
N LEU A 45 0.62 -4.30 15.34
CA LEU A 45 -0.10 -3.32 16.17
C LEU A 45 -0.86 -4.00 17.32
N GLY A 46 -1.52 -5.13 17.06
CA GLY A 46 -2.21 -5.93 18.07
C GLY A 46 -1.25 -6.43 19.15
N VAL A 47 -0.09 -6.96 18.76
CA VAL A 47 0.96 -7.38 19.70
C VAL A 47 1.46 -6.19 20.53
N LYS A 48 1.72 -5.03 19.90
CA LYS A 48 2.13 -3.82 20.62
C LYS A 48 1.10 -3.38 21.67
N MET A 49 -0.19 -3.47 21.34
CA MET A 49 -1.29 -3.15 22.26
C MET A 49 -1.36 -4.14 23.44
N ILE A 50 -1.16 -5.43 23.19
CA ILE A 50 -1.08 -6.44 24.26
C ILE A 50 0.12 -6.17 25.17
N MET A 51 1.29 -5.85 24.62
CA MET A 51 2.49 -5.51 25.40
C MET A 51 2.29 -4.27 26.27
N ARG A 52 1.58 -3.26 25.74
CA ARG A 52 1.14 -2.08 26.50
C ARG A 52 0.22 -2.44 27.66
N PHE A 53 -0.75 -3.32 27.42
CA PHE A 53 -1.67 -3.78 28.45
C PHE A 53 -0.95 -4.45 29.62
N PHE A 54 0.07 -5.28 29.33
CA PHE A 54 0.91 -5.92 30.34
C PHE A 54 2.06 -5.02 30.86
N LYS A 55 2.15 -3.76 30.42
CA LYS A 55 3.21 -2.79 30.78
C LYS A 55 4.65 -3.26 30.51
N VAL A 56 4.84 -4.08 29.48
CA VAL A 56 6.17 -4.61 29.07
C VAL A 56 6.77 -3.81 27.91
N GLU A 57 6.13 -2.73 27.45
CA GLU A 57 6.62 -1.90 26.34
C GLU A 57 8.02 -1.32 26.61
N THR A 58 8.35 -1.03 27.88
CA THR A 58 9.67 -0.50 28.28
C THR A 58 10.81 -1.50 28.13
N THR A 59 10.53 -2.78 27.90
CA THR A 59 11.55 -3.81 27.65
C THR A 59 11.95 -3.85 26.16
N ILE A 60 11.22 -3.17 25.27
CA ILE A 60 11.52 -3.14 23.84
C ILE A 60 12.62 -2.11 23.58
N ASP A 61 13.75 -2.58 23.06
CA ASP A 61 14.78 -1.70 22.51
C ASP A 61 14.43 -1.32 21.05
N ASN A 62 13.99 -0.07 20.87
CA ASN A 62 13.66 0.48 19.56
C ASN A 62 14.87 0.48 18.61
N ALA A 63 16.09 0.65 19.12
CA ALA A 63 17.29 0.67 18.28
C ALA A 63 17.53 -0.71 17.65
N THR A 64 17.43 -1.79 18.43
CA THR A 64 17.49 -3.15 17.90
C THR A 64 16.35 -3.44 16.92
N CYS A 65 15.11 -3.00 17.22
CA CYS A 65 13.99 -3.13 16.29
C CYS A 65 14.23 -2.39 14.96
N ASN A 66 14.78 -1.17 15.00
CA ASN A 66 15.14 -0.40 13.81
C ASN A 66 16.19 -1.13 12.97
N ARG A 67 17.23 -1.71 13.59
CA ARG A 67 18.25 -2.50 12.89
C ARG A 67 17.69 -3.76 12.22
N ILE A 68 16.82 -4.50 12.91
CA ILE A 68 16.14 -5.69 12.35
C ILE A 68 15.21 -5.28 11.20
N SER A 69 14.48 -4.17 11.36
CA SER A 69 13.65 -3.60 10.30
C SER A 69 14.48 -3.17 9.10
N GLY A 70 15.67 -2.62 9.33
CA GLY A 70 16.71 -2.35 8.34
C GLY A 70 16.96 -3.56 7.45
N LEU A 71 17.49 -4.62 8.07
CA LEU A 71 17.81 -5.88 7.40
C LEU A 71 16.59 -6.51 6.69
N SER A 72 15.41 -6.45 7.31
CA SER A 72 14.18 -7.02 6.74
C SER A 72 13.76 -6.30 5.45
N VAL A 73 13.90 -4.97 5.41
CA VAL A 73 13.65 -4.17 4.20
C VAL A 73 14.65 -4.56 3.10
N ASP A 74 15.94 -4.67 3.42
CA ASP A 74 16.97 -5.04 2.45
C ASP A 74 16.72 -6.44 1.86
N MET A 75 16.38 -7.42 2.70
CA MET A 75 16.01 -8.77 2.25
C MET A 75 14.77 -8.75 1.35
N THR A 76 13.77 -7.93 1.69
CA THR A 76 12.54 -7.81 0.90
C THR A 76 12.84 -7.23 -0.48
N VAL A 77 13.65 -6.18 -0.55
CA VAL A 77 14.08 -5.57 -1.82
C VAL A 77 14.86 -6.58 -2.66
N ALA A 78 15.84 -7.27 -2.08
CA ALA A 78 16.63 -8.29 -2.78
C ALA A 78 15.76 -9.45 -3.30
N SER A 79 14.85 -9.96 -2.47
CA SER A 79 13.95 -11.06 -2.82
C SER A 79 12.95 -10.65 -3.90
N SER A 80 12.44 -9.42 -3.83
CA SER A 80 11.51 -8.88 -4.84
C SER A 80 12.16 -8.76 -6.21
N LEU A 81 13.43 -8.33 -6.27
CA LEU A 81 14.20 -8.30 -7.52
C LEU A 81 14.47 -9.71 -8.05
N GLY A 82 14.79 -10.66 -7.16
CA GLY A 82 15.04 -12.06 -7.52
C GLY A 82 13.79 -12.83 -7.97
N ALA A 83 12.59 -12.42 -7.54
CA ALA A 83 11.33 -13.05 -7.91
C ALA A 83 10.87 -12.71 -9.35
N ILE A 84 11.46 -11.71 -9.98
CA ILE A 84 11.07 -11.27 -11.33
C ILE A 84 11.50 -12.33 -12.36
N SER A 85 10.53 -12.92 -13.06
CA SER A 85 10.78 -13.81 -14.20
C SER A 85 11.30 -13.03 -15.40
N LEU A 86 12.59 -13.11 -15.67
CA LEU A 86 13.22 -12.50 -16.85
C LEU A 86 12.58 -12.97 -18.16
N VAL A 87 12.13 -14.23 -18.22
CA VAL A 87 11.47 -14.81 -19.40
C VAL A 87 10.14 -14.09 -19.68
N THR A 88 9.35 -13.82 -18.63
CA THR A 88 8.08 -13.10 -18.77
C THR A 88 8.30 -11.65 -19.16
N VAL A 89 9.32 -11.00 -18.61
CA VAL A 89 9.67 -9.61 -18.92
C VAL A 89 10.10 -9.47 -20.39
N GLN A 90 10.89 -10.40 -20.93
CA GLN A 90 11.34 -10.33 -22.33
C GLN A 90 10.19 -10.32 -23.35
N GLY A 91 9.08 -10.99 -23.07
CA GLY A 91 7.90 -11.00 -23.94
C GLY A 91 7.11 -9.68 -23.94
N TYR A 92 7.19 -8.90 -22.86
CA TYR A 92 6.33 -7.72 -22.63
C TYR A 92 7.09 -6.49 -22.14
N TRP A 93 8.40 -6.42 -22.35
CA TRP A 93 9.27 -5.37 -21.80
C TRP A 93 8.82 -3.97 -22.20
N LEU A 94 8.36 -3.79 -23.45
CA LEU A 94 7.92 -2.50 -23.96
C LEU A 94 6.59 -2.05 -23.31
N PRO A 95 5.51 -2.87 -23.30
CA PRO A 95 4.30 -2.55 -22.54
C PRO A 95 4.57 -2.25 -21.06
N ILE A 96 5.40 -3.07 -20.41
CA ILE A 96 5.76 -2.88 -18.99
C ILE A 96 6.44 -1.54 -18.80
N LEU A 97 7.45 -1.21 -19.62
CA LEU A 97 8.21 0.02 -19.51
C LEU A 97 7.31 1.25 -19.72
N ILE A 98 6.44 1.24 -20.73
CA ILE A 98 5.50 2.34 -20.99
C ILE A 98 4.56 2.53 -19.80
N LEU A 99 3.97 1.45 -19.26
CA LEU A 99 3.08 1.51 -18.11
C LEU A 99 3.79 2.03 -16.86
N THR A 100 4.99 1.50 -16.57
CA THR A 100 5.78 1.92 -15.41
C THR A 100 6.21 3.38 -15.50
N LEU A 101 6.73 3.83 -16.65
CA LEU A 101 7.14 5.23 -16.82
C LEU A 101 5.95 6.18 -16.77
N THR A 102 4.83 5.82 -17.39
CA THR A 102 3.62 6.65 -17.37
C THR A 102 3.06 6.75 -15.94
N GLY A 103 2.95 5.63 -15.22
CA GLY A 103 2.50 5.62 -13.84
C GLY A 103 3.42 6.39 -12.91
N MET A 104 4.74 6.22 -13.07
CA MET A 104 5.76 6.96 -12.32
C MET A 104 5.67 8.46 -12.58
N PHE A 105 5.54 8.88 -13.84
CA PHE A 105 5.43 10.28 -14.20
C PHE A 105 4.16 10.93 -13.64
N ILE A 106 3.00 10.26 -13.79
CA ILE A 106 1.72 10.73 -13.26
C ILE A 106 1.80 10.89 -11.73
N THR A 107 2.30 9.87 -11.02
CA THR A 107 2.44 9.92 -9.55
C THR A 107 3.42 11.02 -9.11
N LEU A 108 4.53 11.19 -9.81
CA LEU A 108 5.53 12.21 -9.53
C LEU A 108 5.00 13.64 -9.70
N VAL A 109 4.12 13.88 -10.68
CA VAL A 109 3.54 15.21 -10.93
C VAL A 109 2.38 15.51 -9.98
N ILE A 110 1.52 14.52 -9.72
CA ILE A 110 0.28 14.71 -8.96
C ILE A 110 0.55 14.75 -7.44
N LEU A 111 1.41 13.87 -6.92
CA LEU A 111 1.57 13.71 -5.47
C LEU A 111 2.13 14.94 -4.73
N PRO A 112 3.12 15.69 -5.26
CA PRO A 112 3.58 16.92 -4.61
C PRO A 112 2.43 17.90 -4.38
N TRP A 113 1.56 18.03 -5.39
CA TRP A 113 0.41 18.94 -5.33
C TRP A 113 -0.65 18.46 -4.34
N TYR A 114 -1.01 17.16 -4.38
CA TYR A 114 -1.98 16.55 -3.48
C TYR A 114 -1.51 16.61 -2.02
N CYS A 115 -0.31 16.08 -1.74
CA CYS A 115 0.19 15.93 -0.39
C CYS A 115 0.35 17.28 0.31
N SER A 116 0.82 18.30 -0.41
CA SER A 116 1.02 19.63 0.17
C SER A 116 -0.29 20.38 0.47
N ARG A 117 -1.44 19.93 -0.06
CA ARG A 117 -2.76 20.56 0.18
C ARG A 117 -3.65 19.77 1.12
N ILE A 118 -3.37 18.47 1.28
CA ILE A 118 -4.05 17.57 2.21
C ILE A 118 -3.43 17.64 3.60
N TYR A 119 -2.10 17.61 3.67
CA TYR A 119 -1.38 17.51 4.92
C TYR A 119 -0.90 18.87 5.39
N ASP A 120 -0.98 19.09 6.70
CA ASP A 120 -0.54 20.32 7.35
C ASP A 120 0.83 20.14 8.01
N ASP A 121 1.23 18.89 8.22
CA ASP A 121 2.48 18.49 8.85
C ASP A 121 3.33 17.64 7.90
N HIS A 122 4.66 17.74 8.01
CA HIS A 122 5.65 16.88 7.34
C HIS A 122 5.31 16.54 5.87
N GLN A 123 4.78 17.51 5.12
CA GLN A 123 4.16 17.29 3.81
C GLN A 123 5.06 16.54 2.83
N PHE A 124 6.35 16.91 2.82
CA PHE A 124 7.36 16.28 1.97
C PHE A 124 7.66 14.82 2.39
N PHE A 125 7.71 14.54 3.69
CA PHE A 125 8.00 13.21 4.23
C PHE A 125 6.82 12.27 3.93
N ARG A 126 5.58 12.74 4.13
CA ARG A 126 4.35 12.01 3.77
C ARG A 126 4.28 11.75 2.26
N MET A 127 4.65 12.75 1.44
CA MET A 127 4.73 12.61 -0.02
C MET A 127 5.72 11.50 -0.42
N LEU A 128 6.91 11.45 0.17
CA LEU A 128 7.91 10.41 -0.13
C LEU A 128 7.40 9.00 0.18
N VAL A 129 6.74 8.81 1.33
CA VAL A 129 6.16 7.50 1.69
C VAL A 129 5.08 7.09 0.70
N ILE A 130 4.16 8.01 0.36
CA ILE A 130 3.06 7.74 -0.57
C ILE A 130 3.60 7.47 -1.98
N TYR A 131 4.59 8.24 -2.43
CA TYR A 131 5.23 8.07 -3.74
C TYR A 131 5.95 6.72 -3.83
N GLY A 132 6.80 6.39 -2.85
CA GLY A 132 7.51 5.11 -2.83
C GLY A 132 6.57 3.93 -2.70
N THR A 133 5.48 4.06 -1.93
CA THR A 133 4.48 2.98 -1.82
C THR A 133 3.65 2.85 -3.09
N GLY A 134 3.32 3.94 -3.78
CA GLY A 134 2.55 3.92 -5.02
C GLY A 134 3.34 3.45 -6.24
N THR A 135 4.66 3.63 -6.23
CA THR A 135 5.57 3.18 -7.31
C THR A 135 6.20 1.82 -7.02
N GLY A 136 5.96 1.25 -5.84
CA GLY A 136 6.51 -0.01 -5.40
C GLY A 136 5.64 -0.63 -4.31
N THR A 137 6.20 -0.77 -3.12
CA THR A 137 5.49 -1.28 -1.94
C THR A 137 5.84 -0.46 -0.71
N LEU A 138 5.17 -0.72 0.42
CA LEU A 138 5.44 -0.01 1.68
C LEU A 138 6.94 0.01 2.06
N PRO A 139 7.71 -1.09 1.95
CA PRO A 139 9.16 -1.08 2.13
C PRO A 139 9.90 -0.02 1.29
N THR A 140 9.50 0.17 0.02
CA THR A 140 10.09 1.20 -0.86
C THR A 140 9.77 2.61 -0.34
N GLY A 141 8.53 2.85 0.10
CA GLY A 141 8.14 4.11 0.74
C GLY A 141 8.93 4.40 2.03
N LEU A 142 9.10 3.39 2.88
CA LEU A 142 9.89 3.51 4.12
C LEU A 142 11.39 3.69 3.82
N ALA A 143 11.93 3.07 2.78
CA ALA A 143 13.31 3.26 2.36
C ALA A 143 13.57 4.70 1.92
N LEU A 144 12.65 5.32 1.15
CA LEU A 144 12.74 6.74 0.81
C LEU A 144 12.64 7.64 2.05
N LEU A 145 11.75 7.31 2.98
CA LEU A 145 11.61 8.07 4.23
C LEU A 145 12.89 8.02 5.06
N ARG A 146 13.56 6.86 5.15
CA ARG A 146 14.84 6.74 5.88
C ARG A 146 15.95 7.66 5.37
N VAL A 147 15.91 8.08 4.11
CA VAL A 147 16.91 9.03 3.58
C VAL A 147 16.78 10.40 4.26
N VAL A 148 15.56 10.80 4.63
CA VAL A 148 15.26 12.11 5.23
C VAL A 148 14.94 12.04 6.73
N ASP A 149 14.53 10.86 7.22
CA ASP A 149 14.16 10.54 8.60
C ASP A 149 14.71 9.15 8.96
N GLN A 150 16.02 9.09 9.24
CA GLN A 150 16.75 7.83 9.41
C GLN A 150 16.22 6.98 10.57
N GLU A 151 15.85 7.61 11.68
CA GLU A 151 15.39 6.93 12.89
C GLU A 151 13.86 6.85 13.00
N PHE A 152 13.13 7.29 11.98
CA PHE A 152 11.66 7.39 11.97
C PHE A 152 11.12 8.18 13.18
N GLU A 153 11.74 9.31 13.49
CA GLU A 153 11.32 10.16 14.61
C GLU A 153 9.97 10.84 14.33
N THR A 154 9.65 11.05 13.05
CA THR A 154 8.39 11.68 12.66
C THR A 154 7.22 10.68 12.71
N PRO A 155 5.98 11.13 13.00
CA PRO A 155 4.82 10.24 13.05
C PRO A 155 4.41 9.66 11.69
N VAL A 156 5.06 10.09 10.60
CA VAL A 156 4.69 9.79 9.21
C VAL A 156 4.58 8.29 8.93
N ALA A 157 5.57 7.50 9.35
CA ALA A 157 5.58 6.05 9.13
C ALA A 157 4.42 5.35 9.88
N THR A 158 4.16 5.80 11.11
CA THR A 158 3.13 5.23 11.97
C THR A 158 1.72 5.60 11.48
N ASP A 159 1.51 6.86 11.09
CA ASP A 159 0.23 7.34 10.55
C ASP A 159 -0.12 6.66 9.23
N TYR A 160 0.88 6.44 8.37
CA TYR A 160 0.68 5.70 7.14
C TYR A 160 0.20 4.27 7.43
N LEU A 161 0.81 3.60 8.40
CA LEU A 161 0.44 2.24 8.80
C LEU A 161 -1.02 2.14 9.28
N TYR A 162 -1.46 3.10 10.11
CA TYR A 162 -2.86 3.17 10.54
C TYR A 162 -3.81 3.45 9.37
N SER A 163 -3.40 4.33 8.46
CA SER A 163 -4.19 4.71 7.28
C SER A 163 -4.40 3.52 6.35
N VAL A 164 -3.37 2.72 6.08
CA VAL A 164 -3.46 1.49 5.27
C VAL A 164 -4.51 0.54 5.86
N GLY A 165 -4.54 0.42 7.18
CA GLY A 165 -5.51 -0.43 7.84
C GLY A 165 -6.96 0.01 7.66
N ILE A 166 -7.22 1.31 7.78
CA ILE A 166 -8.57 1.88 7.59
C ILE A 166 -8.99 1.75 6.12
N VAL A 167 -8.09 2.05 5.19
CA VAL A 167 -8.36 2.03 3.75
C VAL A 167 -8.52 0.61 3.22
N PHE A 168 -8.00 -0.41 3.89
CA PHE A 168 -8.08 -1.81 3.46
C PHE A 168 -9.51 -2.27 3.17
N ILE A 169 -10.49 -1.94 4.03
CA ILE A 169 -11.89 -2.32 3.83
C ILE A 169 -12.44 -1.69 2.56
N LEU A 170 -12.08 -0.42 2.31
CA LEU A 170 -12.43 0.29 1.09
C LEU A 170 -11.68 -0.27 -0.13
N ALA A 171 -10.56 -0.96 0.04
CA ALA A 171 -9.81 -1.56 -1.06
C ALA A 171 -10.37 -2.93 -1.52
N ILE A 172 -11.18 -3.61 -0.70
CA ILE A 172 -11.70 -4.96 -1.02
C ILE A 172 -12.38 -5.02 -2.41
N PRO A 173 -13.31 -4.11 -2.77
CA PRO A 173 -13.96 -4.17 -4.08
C PRO A 173 -12.99 -4.02 -5.25
N ILE A 174 -11.98 -3.14 -5.13
CA ILE A 174 -10.99 -2.97 -6.19
C ILE A 174 -10.03 -4.15 -6.26
N ILE A 175 -9.66 -4.77 -5.13
CA ILE A 175 -8.85 -6.00 -5.08
C ILE A 175 -9.57 -7.14 -5.80
N LEU A 176 -10.87 -7.34 -5.55
CA LEU A 176 -11.68 -8.34 -6.25
C LEU A 176 -11.78 -8.06 -7.76
N SER A 177 -11.66 -6.79 -8.16
CA SER A 177 -11.74 -6.41 -9.57
C SER A 177 -10.47 -6.72 -10.38
N ILE A 178 -9.33 -6.94 -9.72
CA ILE A 178 -8.01 -7.13 -10.38
C ILE A 178 -8.02 -8.31 -11.37
N ASN A 179 -8.70 -9.41 -11.01
CA ASN A 179 -8.76 -10.61 -11.84
C ASN A 179 -9.87 -10.57 -12.92
N LEU A 180 -10.79 -9.59 -12.86
CA LEU A 180 -11.92 -9.51 -13.79
C LEU A 180 -11.50 -9.35 -15.27
N PRO A 181 -10.49 -8.54 -15.64
CA PRO A 181 -10.01 -8.46 -17.01
C PRO A 181 -9.50 -9.81 -17.54
N ALA A 182 -8.76 -10.57 -16.73
CA ALA A 182 -8.29 -11.90 -17.10
C ALA A 182 -9.46 -12.88 -17.26
N PHE A 183 -10.43 -12.83 -16.35
CA PHE A 183 -11.66 -13.63 -16.45
C PHE A 183 -12.54 -13.26 -17.63
N SER A 184 -12.49 -12.03 -18.11
CA SER A 184 -13.21 -11.61 -19.30
C SER A 184 -12.76 -12.40 -20.53
N VAL A 185 -11.45 -12.61 -20.66
CA VAL A 185 -10.86 -13.38 -21.76
C VAL A 185 -11.09 -14.88 -21.58
N THR A 186 -10.88 -15.43 -20.38
CA THR A 186 -11.02 -16.88 -20.15
C THR A 186 -12.46 -17.37 -20.15
N LYS A 187 -13.42 -16.55 -19.69
CA LYS A 187 -14.86 -16.88 -19.66
C LYS A 187 -15.64 -16.29 -20.84
N ASN A 188 -14.94 -15.68 -21.80
CA ASN A 188 -15.51 -15.03 -22.99
C ASN A 188 -16.69 -14.08 -22.68
N ASN A 189 -16.58 -13.33 -21.59
CA ASN A 189 -17.62 -12.42 -21.13
C ASN A 189 -17.10 -10.97 -21.08
N PRO A 190 -17.41 -10.13 -22.09
CA PRO A 190 -16.90 -8.76 -22.16
C PRO A 190 -17.46 -7.85 -21.05
N ALA A 191 -18.58 -8.23 -20.40
CA ALA A 191 -19.16 -7.44 -19.32
C ALA A 191 -18.24 -7.38 -18.08
N LEU A 192 -17.39 -8.40 -17.86
CA LEU A 192 -16.44 -8.42 -16.74
C LEU A 192 -15.36 -7.35 -16.91
N PHE A 193 -14.92 -7.09 -18.14
CA PHE A 193 -13.97 -6.03 -18.44
C PHE A 193 -14.60 -4.65 -18.24
N ALA A 194 -15.83 -4.46 -18.72
CA ALA A 194 -16.58 -3.22 -18.50
C ALA A 194 -16.83 -2.95 -17.00
N LEU A 195 -17.09 -4.00 -16.22
CA LEU A 195 -17.23 -3.90 -14.77
C LEU A 195 -15.93 -3.46 -14.09
N ALA A 196 -14.77 -4.02 -14.49
CA ALA A 196 -13.47 -3.61 -13.96
C ALA A 196 -13.17 -2.12 -14.24
N ILE A 197 -13.49 -1.65 -15.45
CA ILE A 197 -13.36 -0.22 -15.82
C ILE A 197 -14.32 0.63 -14.97
N GLY A 198 -15.57 0.20 -14.81
CA GLY A 198 -16.58 0.91 -14.02
C GLY A 198 -16.17 1.06 -12.56
N ILE A 199 -15.65 -0.02 -11.95
CA ILE A 199 -15.10 0.01 -10.59
C ILE A 199 -13.92 0.99 -10.53
N SER A 200 -12.95 0.88 -11.44
CA SER A 200 -11.77 1.76 -11.46
C SER A 200 -12.16 3.24 -11.62
N ALA A 201 -13.13 3.55 -12.50
CA ALA A 201 -13.65 4.90 -12.70
C ALA A 201 -14.37 5.43 -11.45
N PHE A 202 -15.16 4.58 -10.78
CA PHE A 202 -15.81 4.94 -9.51
C PHE A 202 -14.78 5.27 -8.44
N TYR A 203 -13.73 4.45 -8.27
CA TYR A 203 -12.67 4.73 -7.31
C TYR A 203 -11.91 6.01 -7.64
N MET A 204 -11.60 6.25 -8.92
CA MET A 204 -10.96 7.48 -9.35
C MET A 204 -11.80 8.72 -9.00
N LEU A 205 -13.11 8.67 -9.28
CA LEU A 205 -14.04 9.75 -8.97
C LEU A 205 -14.19 9.93 -7.45
N ALA A 206 -14.38 8.84 -6.72
CA ALA A 206 -14.53 8.86 -5.26
C ALA A 206 -13.27 9.43 -4.58
N SER A 207 -12.07 9.04 -5.02
CA SER A 207 -10.80 9.58 -4.53
C SER A 207 -10.64 11.07 -4.87
N PHE A 208 -11.08 11.49 -6.06
CA PHE A 208 -11.05 12.91 -6.44
C PHE A 208 -12.04 13.74 -5.61
N VAL A 209 -13.25 13.25 -5.36
CA VAL A 209 -14.23 13.90 -4.49
C VAL A 209 -13.72 13.95 -3.04
N ALA A 210 -13.14 12.86 -2.53
CA ALA A 210 -12.54 12.82 -1.21
C ALA A 210 -11.42 13.86 -1.07
N TYR A 211 -10.58 14.00 -2.09
CA TYR A 211 -9.56 15.06 -2.15
C TYR A 211 -10.17 16.46 -2.00
N LEU A 212 -11.21 16.78 -2.77
CA LEU A 212 -11.88 18.09 -2.68
C LEU A 212 -12.50 18.34 -1.30
N LEU A 213 -13.09 17.32 -0.69
CA LEU A 213 -13.71 17.40 0.64
C LEU A 213 -12.67 17.59 1.75
N ILE A 214 -11.48 17.00 1.62
CA ILE A 214 -10.41 17.09 2.61
C ILE A 214 -9.63 18.39 2.45
N ALA A 215 -9.17 18.71 1.24
CA ALA A 215 -8.37 19.91 0.99
C ALA A 215 -9.22 21.20 1.01
N LYS A 216 -10.56 21.13 0.85
CA LYS A 216 -11.51 22.25 0.98
C LYS A 216 -11.02 23.52 0.26
N LYS A 217 -10.71 24.58 1.01
CA LYS A 217 -10.24 25.87 0.47
C LYS A 217 -8.80 25.80 -0.07
N ARG A 218 -8.00 24.81 0.38
CA ARG A 218 -6.62 24.57 -0.08
C ARG A 218 -6.58 23.75 -1.38
N SER A 219 -7.69 23.16 -1.83
CA SER A 219 -7.74 22.29 -3.01
C SER A 219 -7.15 22.92 -4.27
N PHE A 220 -7.32 24.22 -4.50
CA PHE A 220 -6.74 24.91 -5.65
C PHE A 220 -5.89 26.13 -5.26
N ALA A 221 -5.48 26.21 -3.99
CA ALA A 221 -4.69 27.32 -3.50
C ALA A 221 -3.27 27.32 -4.12
N LYS A 222 -2.79 28.53 -4.47
CA LYS A 222 -1.47 28.78 -5.08
C LYS A 222 -1.13 27.78 -6.21
N GLY A 223 -2.02 27.61 -7.19
CA GLY A 223 -1.91 26.59 -8.25
C GLY A 223 -0.65 26.63 -9.13
N LYS A 224 0.15 27.70 -9.07
CA LYS A 224 1.45 27.82 -9.75
C LYS A 224 2.61 27.18 -8.97
N HIS A 225 2.40 26.81 -7.71
CA HIS A 225 3.43 26.21 -6.85
C HIS A 225 3.07 24.76 -6.52
N LEU A 226 4.05 23.86 -6.69
CA LEU A 226 3.90 22.45 -6.36
C LEU A 226 3.68 22.26 -4.86
N PHE A 227 4.52 22.88 -4.03
CA PHE A 227 4.35 22.94 -2.58
C PHE A 227 3.64 24.23 -2.15
N TYR A 228 2.57 24.06 -1.38
CA TYR A 228 1.88 25.08 -0.61
C TYR A 228 2.57 25.25 0.74
N THR A 229 3.48 26.23 0.82
CA THR A 229 3.90 26.82 2.09
C THR A 229 2.95 27.96 2.42
N GLU A 230 2.37 27.98 3.62
CA GLU A 230 1.55 29.11 4.08
C GLU A 230 2.36 30.41 4.11
#